data_AF-A0A428S653-F1
#
_entry.id   AF-A0A428S653-F1
#
_cell.length_a   1.000
_cell.length_b   1.000
_cell.length_c   1.000
_cell.angle_alpha   90.00
_cell.angle_beta   90.00
_cell.angle_gamma   90.00
#
_symmetry.space_group_name_H-M   'P 1'
#
loop_
_entity.id
_entity.type
_entity.pdbx_description
1 polymer ?
#
loop_
_entity_poly.entity_id
_entity_poly.type
_entity_poly.pdbx_seq_one_letter_code
_entity_poly.pdbx_strand_id
1 'polypeptide(L)'
;MAYTVLITGANRGIGKDLLKLYLNLPQTTTIAAVRSLTHPSVDEIRNLPVASGSELIVVKIDSDTVIANAGIGKDWSLVAQTAIDEVEDHFKINSVGPFALYLAMRPLLLASADPKFVVLSTELGSIGLQGERKIQDVAYAKADCISHSPRGRRWVKTTLGNAIAETLGMREAPTTQEQSAAGIFDQVEKSTKAETSGRFITFEGKDIPW
;
A
#
# COMPACT_ATOMS: atom_id res chain seq x y z
N MET A 1 21.89 -26.01 -6.00
CA MET A 1 20.89 -24.99 -6.42
C MET A 1 21.11 -23.79 -5.52
N ALA A 2 21.29 -22.60 -6.08
CA ALA A 2 21.44 -21.40 -5.25
C ALA A 2 20.08 -21.04 -4.63
N TYR A 3 20.05 -20.86 -3.30
CA TYR A 3 18.84 -20.55 -2.56
C TYR A 3 18.94 -19.17 -1.92
N THR A 4 17.89 -18.34 -2.04
CA THR A 4 17.85 -17.01 -1.40
C THR A 4 16.72 -16.97 -0.40
N VAL A 5 17.02 -16.58 0.84
CA VAL A 5 16.04 -16.50 1.94
C VAL A 5 16.07 -15.14 2.60
N LEU A 6 14.89 -14.53 2.81
CA LEU A 6 14.71 -13.31 3.58
C LEU A 6 14.09 -13.64 4.93
N ILE A 7 14.71 -13.21 6.02
CA ILE A 7 14.22 -13.38 7.38
C ILE A 7 14.00 -12.00 7.99
N THR A 8 12.76 -11.65 8.31
CA THR A 8 12.42 -10.39 9.00
C THR A 8 12.49 -10.58 10.51
N GLY A 9 13.21 -9.69 11.21
CA GLY A 9 13.48 -9.85 12.65
C GLY A 9 14.55 -10.90 12.94
N ALA A 10 15.60 -10.95 12.13
CA ALA A 10 16.60 -12.02 12.15
C ALA A 10 17.65 -11.94 13.27
N ASN A 11 17.69 -10.87 14.06
CA ASN A 11 18.76 -10.63 15.05
C ASN A 11 18.44 -11.11 16.48
N ARG A 12 17.30 -11.78 16.71
CA ARG A 12 16.92 -12.36 18.01
C ARG A 12 15.83 -13.44 17.88
N GLY A 13 15.64 -14.20 18.95
CA GLY A 13 14.58 -15.22 19.06
C GLY A 13 14.59 -16.21 17.90
N ILE A 14 13.39 -16.64 17.47
CA ILE A 14 13.19 -17.62 16.40
C ILE A 14 13.84 -17.16 15.09
N GLY A 15 13.78 -15.88 14.74
CA GLY A 15 14.40 -15.34 13.52
C GLY A 15 15.93 -15.55 13.51
N LYS A 16 16.60 -15.39 14.65
CA LYS A 16 18.04 -15.66 14.80
C LYS A 16 18.35 -17.15 14.68
N ASP A 17 17.50 -18.02 15.21
CA ASP A 17 17.73 -19.47 15.10
C ASP A 17 17.48 -19.98 13.68
N LEU A 18 16.46 -19.47 12.99
CA LEU A 18 16.28 -19.70 11.55
C LEU A 18 17.48 -19.21 10.74
N LEU A 19 17.99 -18.02 11.05
CA LEU A 19 19.19 -17.49 10.40
C LEU A 19 20.38 -18.46 10.51
N LYS A 20 20.67 -18.98 11.70
CA LYS A 20 21.74 -19.98 11.90
C LYS A 20 21.53 -21.23 11.03
N LEU A 21 20.30 -21.71 10.93
CA LEU A 21 19.98 -22.90 10.14
C LEU A 21 20.24 -22.67 8.65
N TYR A 22 19.80 -21.53 8.11
CA TYR A 22 20.00 -21.21 6.69
C TYR A 22 21.46 -20.91 6.35
N LEU A 23 22.23 -20.29 7.25
CA LEU A 23 23.66 -20.03 7.04
C LEU A 23 24.49 -21.32 6.99
N ASN A 24 24.01 -22.42 7.57
CA ASN A 24 24.66 -23.73 7.50
C ASN A 24 24.39 -24.49 6.19
N LEU A 25 23.49 -24.00 5.33
CA LEU A 25 23.24 -24.61 4.02
C LEU A 25 24.27 -24.07 3.01
N PRO A 26 24.89 -24.93 2.18
CA PRO A 26 25.80 -24.47 1.13
C PRO A 26 25.04 -23.72 0.03
N GLN A 27 25.73 -22.87 -0.72
CA GLN A 27 25.16 -22.14 -1.87
C GLN A 27 23.89 -21.32 -1.53
N THR A 28 23.85 -20.68 -0.36
CA THR A 28 22.66 -19.96 0.14
C THR A 28 22.96 -18.48 0.42
N THR A 29 22.19 -17.57 -0.17
CA THR A 29 22.19 -16.15 0.17
C THR A 29 21.12 -15.89 1.22
N THR A 30 21.52 -15.57 2.45
CA THR A 30 20.57 -15.25 3.53
C THR A 30 20.52 -13.74 3.77
N ILE A 31 19.34 -13.16 3.63
CA ILE A 31 19.05 -11.75 3.89
C ILE A 31 18.43 -11.63 5.28
N ALA A 32 19.20 -11.12 6.24
CA ALA A 32 18.76 -10.85 7.60
C ALA A 32 18.25 -9.42 7.72
N ALA A 33 16.93 -9.24 7.76
CA ALA A 33 16.32 -7.95 7.98
C ALA A 33 16.22 -7.62 9.48
N VAL A 34 16.74 -6.46 9.85
CA VAL A 34 16.81 -5.95 11.22
C VAL A 34 16.32 -4.51 11.30
N ARG A 35 15.90 -4.03 12.47
CA ARG A 35 15.41 -2.65 12.63
C ARG A 35 16.52 -1.61 12.72
N SER A 36 17.66 -1.98 13.30
CA SER A 36 18.81 -1.09 13.43
C SER A 36 20.08 -1.87 13.12
N LEU A 37 20.91 -1.33 12.24
CA LEU A 37 22.22 -1.90 11.89
C LEU A 37 23.27 -1.71 12.99
N THR A 38 23.00 -0.84 13.97
CA THR A 38 23.92 -0.51 15.07
C THR A 38 23.57 -1.22 16.38
N HIS A 39 22.51 -2.02 16.39
CA HIS A 39 22.14 -2.78 17.60
C HIS A 39 23.20 -3.87 17.87
N PRO A 40 23.66 -4.09 19.12
CA PRO A 40 24.74 -5.03 19.41
C PRO A 40 24.50 -6.46 18.90
N SER A 41 23.24 -6.92 18.89
CA SER A 41 22.92 -8.24 18.35
C SER A 41 23.08 -8.38 16.83
N VAL A 42 23.28 -7.27 16.10
CA VAL A 42 23.66 -7.30 14.68
C VAL A 42 25.10 -7.76 14.53
N ASP A 43 26.00 -7.31 15.41
CA ASP A 43 27.38 -7.76 15.40
C ASP A 43 27.46 -9.26 15.72
N GLU A 44 26.61 -9.75 16.62
CA GLU A 44 26.49 -11.18 16.90
C GLU A 44 26.10 -11.99 15.66
N ILE A 45 25.13 -11.52 14.86
CA ILE A 45 24.70 -12.28 13.67
C ILE A 45 25.68 -12.17 12.50
N ARG A 46 26.40 -11.05 12.37
CA ARG A 46 27.46 -10.87 11.36
C ARG A 46 28.63 -11.82 11.58
N ASN A 47 28.85 -12.24 12.82
CA ASN A 47 29.90 -13.18 13.20
C ASN A 47 29.45 -14.64 13.19
N LEU A 48 28.22 -14.94 12.73
CA LEU A 48 27.77 -16.33 12.60
C LEU A 48 28.57 -17.06 11.51
N PRO A 49 28.85 -18.36 11.69
CA PRO A 49 29.48 -19.17 10.66
C PRO A 49 28.60 -19.24 9.41
N VAL A 50 29.24 -19.19 8.24
CA VAL A 50 28.58 -19.25 6.92
C VAL A 50 29.17 -20.41 6.14
N ALA A 51 28.31 -21.28 5.60
CA ALA A 51 28.73 -22.44 4.82
C ALA A 51 29.40 -22.05 3.49
N SER A 52 30.10 -23.01 2.87
CA SER A 52 30.80 -22.76 1.61
C SER A 52 29.84 -22.35 0.49
N GLY A 53 30.22 -21.28 -0.23
CA GLY A 53 29.41 -20.71 -1.31
C GLY A 53 28.17 -19.96 -0.85
N SER A 54 28.03 -19.70 0.46
CA SER A 54 26.92 -18.96 1.05
C SER A 54 27.34 -17.56 1.49
N GLU A 55 26.37 -16.68 1.69
CA GLU A 55 26.61 -15.31 2.16
C GLU A 55 25.48 -14.82 3.09
N LEU A 56 25.81 -13.88 3.96
CA LEU A 56 24.88 -13.16 4.80
C LEU A 56 24.81 -11.70 4.37
N ILE A 57 23.61 -11.23 4.02
CA ILE A 57 23.31 -9.82 3.77
C ILE A 57 22.46 -9.30 4.92
N VAL A 58 22.96 -8.35 5.69
CA VAL A 58 22.15 -7.70 6.74
C VAL A 58 21.57 -6.40 6.20
N VAL A 59 20.24 -6.29 6.21
CA VAL A 59 19.52 -5.10 5.72
C VAL A 59 18.71 -4.45 6.83
N LYS A 60 18.62 -3.12 6.81
CA LYS A 60 17.70 -2.39 7.66
C LYS A 60 16.30 -2.44 7.04
N ILE A 61 15.31 -2.93 7.78
CA ILE A 61 13.88 -2.69 7.47
C ILE A 61 13.28 -1.89 8.61
N ASP A 62 12.83 -0.69 8.27
CA ASP A 62 12.26 0.30 9.17
C ASP A 62 11.38 1.25 8.35
N SER A 63 10.36 1.83 8.98
CA SER A 63 9.39 2.66 8.25
C SER A 63 8.63 3.58 9.19
N ASP A 64 8.69 4.89 8.90
CA ASP A 64 7.82 5.89 9.53
C ASP A 64 6.47 5.98 8.81
N THR A 65 6.51 5.87 7.48
CA THR A 65 5.33 5.98 6.61
C THR A 65 5.09 4.68 5.84
N VAL A 66 3.85 4.19 5.86
CA VAL A 66 3.39 3.09 5.02
C VAL A 66 2.22 3.57 4.17
N ILE A 67 2.32 3.39 2.85
CA ILE A 67 1.28 3.77 1.89
C ILE A 67 0.66 2.50 1.31
N ALA A 68 -0.58 2.21 1.70
CA ALA A 68 -1.39 1.14 1.11
C ALA A 68 -1.98 1.63 -0.22
N ASN A 69 -1.18 1.51 -1.29
CA ASN A 69 -1.54 1.93 -2.65
C ASN A 69 -2.27 0.85 -3.47
N ALA A 70 -2.01 -0.43 -3.19
CA ALA A 70 -2.54 -1.52 -4.01
C ALA A 70 -4.07 -1.60 -3.93
N GLY A 71 -4.72 -1.69 -5.09
CA GLY A 71 -6.16 -1.81 -5.24
C GLY A 71 -6.55 -2.39 -6.61
N ILE A 72 -7.81 -2.75 -6.76
CA ILE A 72 -8.41 -3.25 -8.01
C ILE A 72 -9.76 -2.60 -8.31
N GLY A 73 -10.09 -2.53 -9.60
CA GLY A 73 -11.40 -2.17 -10.14
C GLY A 73 -11.69 -2.95 -11.43
N LYS A 74 -12.07 -4.22 -11.31
CA LYS A 74 -12.17 -5.18 -12.42
C LYS A 74 -13.56 -5.23 -13.07
N ASP A 75 -14.61 -4.92 -12.32
CA ASP A 75 -16.00 -5.04 -12.80
C ASP A 75 -16.76 -3.72 -12.62
N TRP A 76 -17.36 -3.21 -13.68
CA TRP A 76 -18.09 -1.93 -13.71
C TRP A 76 -19.58 -2.10 -14.01
N SER A 77 -20.09 -3.33 -13.94
CA SER A 77 -21.49 -3.67 -14.11
C SER A 77 -22.35 -3.06 -13.01
N LEU A 78 -23.65 -2.87 -13.31
CA LEU A 78 -24.63 -2.48 -12.31
C LEU A 78 -24.60 -3.44 -11.10
N VAL A 79 -24.94 -2.95 -9.92
CA VAL A 79 -25.05 -3.75 -8.69
C VAL A 79 -25.91 -4.98 -8.93
N ALA A 80 -27.05 -4.81 -9.60
CA ALA A 80 -27.97 -5.90 -9.94
C ALA A 80 -27.39 -6.98 -10.88
N GLN A 81 -26.26 -6.70 -11.54
CA GLN A 81 -25.60 -7.58 -12.51
C GLN A 81 -24.23 -8.06 -12.04
N THR A 82 -23.78 -7.58 -10.88
CA THR A 82 -22.46 -7.89 -10.33
C THR A 82 -22.46 -9.28 -9.71
N ALA A 83 -21.46 -10.09 -10.05
CA ALA A 83 -21.26 -11.39 -9.42
C ALA A 83 -20.70 -11.25 -8.00
N ILE A 84 -21.07 -12.15 -7.10
CA ILE A 84 -20.68 -12.07 -5.68
C ILE A 84 -19.18 -12.28 -5.49
N ASP A 85 -18.57 -13.18 -6.26
CA ASP A 85 -17.12 -13.42 -6.26
C ASP A 85 -16.34 -12.14 -6.63
N GLU A 86 -16.83 -11.35 -7.58
CA GLU A 86 -16.25 -10.04 -7.87
C GLU A 86 -16.35 -9.10 -6.66
N VAL A 87 -17.49 -9.06 -5.96
CA VAL A 87 -17.62 -8.24 -4.73
C VAL A 87 -16.61 -8.68 -3.67
N GLU A 88 -16.49 -9.98 -3.44
CA GLU A 88 -15.56 -10.56 -2.46
C GLU A 88 -14.10 -10.25 -2.80
N ASP A 89 -13.69 -10.39 -4.06
CA ASP A 89 -12.34 -10.10 -4.53
C ASP A 89 -11.97 -8.63 -4.29
N HIS A 90 -12.88 -7.71 -4.60
CA HIS A 90 -12.68 -6.29 -4.38
C HIS A 90 -12.61 -5.95 -2.89
N PHE A 91 -13.49 -6.49 -2.04
CA PHE A 91 -13.40 -6.28 -0.58
C PHE A 91 -12.09 -6.83 0.00
N LYS A 92 -11.69 -8.02 -0.45
CA LYS A 92 -10.46 -8.66 0.00
C LYS A 92 -9.24 -7.81 -0.31
N ILE A 93 -9.15 -7.26 -1.52
CA ILE A 93 -7.97 -6.49 -1.95
C ILE A 93 -8.04 -5.04 -1.47
N ASN A 94 -9.17 -4.35 -1.65
CA ASN A 94 -9.29 -2.91 -1.41
C ASN A 94 -9.57 -2.54 0.06
N SER A 95 -10.05 -3.49 0.88
CA SER A 95 -10.40 -3.21 2.29
C SER A 95 -9.64 -4.10 3.26
N VAL A 96 -9.74 -5.43 3.11
CA VAL A 96 -9.06 -6.37 4.01
C VAL A 96 -7.53 -6.31 3.81
N GLY A 97 -7.07 -6.11 2.58
CA GLY A 97 -5.66 -5.96 2.23
C GLY A 97 -4.95 -4.84 3.00
N PRO A 98 -5.41 -3.57 2.93
CA PRO A 98 -4.86 -2.47 3.72
C PRO A 98 -4.86 -2.75 5.22
N PHE A 99 -5.91 -3.38 5.76
CA PHE A 99 -5.96 -3.74 7.18
C PHE A 99 -4.91 -4.79 7.55
N ALA A 100 -4.76 -5.84 6.75
CA ALA A 100 -3.74 -6.87 6.95
C ALA A 100 -2.33 -6.26 6.86
N LEU A 101 -2.10 -5.34 5.91
CA LEU A 101 -0.84 -4.62 5.77
C LEU A 101 -0.56 -3.75 7.00
N TYR A 102 -1.56 -3.04 7.53
CA TYR A 102 -1.41 -2.28 8.77
C TYR A 102 -0.96 -3.18 9.92
N LEU A 103 -1.60 -4.33 10.12
CA LEU A 103 -1.22 -5.27 11.18
C LEU A 103 0.22 -5.78 11.02
N ALA A 104 0.62 -6.12 9.79
CA ALA A 104 1.97 -6.58 9.48
C ALA A 104 3.03 -5.51 9.75
N MET A 105 2.74 -4.25 9.45
CA MET A 105 3.69 -3.13 9.60
C MET A 105 3.60 -2.42 10.95
N ARG A 106 2.57 -2.71 11.75
CA ARG A 106 2.32 -2.07 13.06
C ARG A 106 3.54 -2.05 13.99
N PRO A 107 4.36 -3.11 14.11
CA PRO A 107 5.56 -3.05 14.97
C PRO A 107 6.63 -2.05 14.51
N LEU A 108 6.68 -1.74 13.22
CA LEU A 108 7.58 -0.73 12.66
C LEU A 108 7.01 0.66 12.91
N LEU A 109 5.73 0.86 12.60
CA LEU A 109 5.03 2.13 12.85
C LEU A 109 5.07 2.54 14.33
N LEU A 110 4.84 1.61 15.27
CA LEU A 110 4.89 1.92 16.70
C LEU A 110 6.30 2.30 17.20
N ALA A 111 7.35 1.98 16.44
CA ALA A 111 8.71 2.37 16.78
C ALA A 111 9.09 3.74 16.20
N SER A 112 8.31 4.25 15.23
CA SER A 112 8.49 5.58 14.66
C SER A 112 8.08 6.67 15.65
N ALA A 113 8.80 7.80 15.60
CA ALA A 113 8.42 9.00 16.35
C ALA A 113 7.19 9.71 15.76
N ASP A 114 6.95 9.57 14.45
CA ASP A 114 5.83 10.18 13.72
C ASP A 114 5.24 9.20 12.69
N PRO A 115 4.55 8.14 13.14
CA PRO A 115 4.06 7.12 12.23
C PRO A 115 2.87 7.56 11.40
N LYS A 116 2.93 7.27 10.10
CA LYS A 116 1.85 7.51 9.14
C LYS A 116 1.47 6.21 8.44
N PHE A 117 0.20 5.83 8.56
CA PHE A 117 -0.39 4.77 7.73
C PHE A 117 -1.43 5.40 6.82
N VAL A 118 -1.12 5.44 5.53
CA VAL A 118 -1.90 6.13 4.50
C VAL A 118 -2.55 5.08 3.62
N VAL A 119 -3.88 5.10 3.53
CA VAL A 119 -4.62 4.27 2.58
C VAL A 119 -4.97 5.13 1.39
N LEU A 120 -4.52 4.74 0.20
CA LEU A 120 -5.01 5.38 -1.02
C LEU A 120 -6.41 4.84 -1.29
N SER A 121 -7.38 5.75 -1.21
CA SER A 121 -8.78 5.48 -1.49
C SER A 121 -9.22 6.29 -2.71
N THR A 122 -10.51 6.32 -2.98
CA THR A 122 -11.09 7.03 -4.12
C THR A 122 -12.36 7.75 -3.69
N GLU A 123 -12.62 8.93 -4.25
CA GLU A 123 -13.85 9.68 -3.97
C GLU A 123 -15.13 8.82 -4.13
N LEU A 124 -15.11 7.73 -4.92
CA LEU A 124 -16.23 6.76 -4.99
C LEU A 124 -16.62 6.14 -3.66
N GLY A 125 -15.66 5.97 -2.76
CA GLY A 125 -15.90 5.44 -1.42
C GLY A 125 -16.64 6.45 -0.54
N SER A 126 -16.88 7.69 -0.98
CA SER A 126 -17.65 8.66 -0.21
C SER A 126 -19.14 8.37 -0.29
N ILE A 127 -19.76 8.02 0.84
CA ILE A 127 -21.21 7.91 0.99
C ILE A 127 -21.85 9.31 0.94
N GLY A 128 -21.23 10.30 1.58
CA GLY A 128 -21.69 11.68 1.60
C GLY A 128 -21.79 12.33 0.21
N LEU A 129 -21.00 11.89 -0.77
CA LEU A 129 -21.10 12.36 -2.15
C LEU A 129 -22.11 11.57 -3.01
N GLN A 130 -22.71 10.47 -2.53
CA GLN A 130 -23.55 9.61 -3.38
C GLN A 130 -24.81 10.32 -3.88
N GLY A 131 -25.46 11.14 -3.05
CA GLY A 131 -26.64 11.91 -3.46
C GLY A 131 -26.37 12.94 -4.56
N GLU A 132 -25.11 13.31 -4.78
CA GLU A 132 -24.69 14.29 -5.79
C GLU A 132 -24.18 13.63 -7.08
N ARG A 133 -23.93 12.32 -7.06
CA ARG A 133 -23.34 11.57 -8.17
C ARG A 133 -24.41 11.16 -9.17
N LYS A 134 -24.17 11.47 -10.45
CA LYS A 134 -24.95 10.91 -11.58
C LYS A 134 -24.24 9.68 -12.15
N ILE A 135 -23.82 8.77 -11.28
CA ILE A 135 -23.16 7.51 -11.68
C ILE A 135 -24.19 6.39 -11.57
N GLN A 136 -24.12 5.42 -12.48
CA GLN A 136 -24.90 4.18 -12.38
C GLN A 136 -24.61 3.46 -11.05
N ASP A 137 -25.60 2.74 -10.54
CA ASP A 137 -25.53 1.95 -9.30
C ASP A 137 -24.48 0.84 -9.45
N VAL A 138 -23.21 1.13 -9.13
CA VAL A 138 -22.07 0.19 -9.15
C VAL A 138 -21.66 -0.15 -7.71
N ALA A 139 -21.26 -1.40 -7.46
CA ALA A 139 -21.03 -1.88 -6.09
C ALA A 139 -19.89 -1.13 -5.36
N TYR A 140 -20.14 -0.77 -4.11
CA TYR A 140 -19.32 0.13 -3.27
C TYR A 140 -17.88 -0.37 -3.02
N ALA A 141 -17.61 -1.66 -3.16
CA ALA A 141 -16.27 -2.24 -2.99
C ALA A 141 -15.34 -2.02 -4.19
N LYS A 142 -15.88 -1.65 -5.37
CA LYS A 142 -15.17 -1.72 -6.66
C LYS A 142 -14.30 -0.51 -6.98
N ALA A 143 -13.71 0.07 -5.94
CA ALA A 143 -13.24 1.44 -5.96
C ALA A 143 -11.83 1.57 -6.58
N ASP A 144 -11.77 1.77 -7.90
CA ASP A 144 -10.64 2.41 -8.56
C ASP A 144 -11.18 3.39 -9.63
N CYS A 145 -11.13 4.71 -9.37
CA CYS A 145 -11.42 5.77 -10.35
C CYS A 145 -12.86 5.92 -10.93
N ILE A 146 -13.88 6.37 -10.18
CA ILE A 146 -15.03 7.09 -10.81
C ILE A 146 -15.47 8.32 -9.99
N SER A 147 -15.59 9.47 -10.62
CA SER A 147 -16.40 10.57 -10.09
C SER A 147 -17.06 11.25 -11.28
N HIS A 148 -18.32 10.93 -11.54
CA HIS A 148 -19.15 11.77 -12.40
C HIS A 148 -19.79 12.85 -11.52
N SER A 149 -18.97 13.81 -11.11
CA SER A 149 -19.45 15.10 -10.60
C SER A 149 -19.26 16.16 -11.69
N PRO A 150 -20.28 16.97 -12.03
CA PRO A 150 -20.11 18.11 -12.92
C PRO A 150 -19.16 19.19 -12.36
N ARG A 151 -18.66 19.06 -11.13
CA ARG A 151 -17.83 20.07 -10.45
C ARG A 151 -16.35 19.70 -10.29
N GLY A 152 -15.86 18.59 -10.83
CA GLY A 152 -14.42 18.31 -10.80
C GLY A 152 -14.02 17.08 -11.58
N ARG A 153 -13.53 17.26 -12.81
CA ARG A 153 -12.88 16.20 -13.58
C ARG A 153 -11.49 15.96 -12.98
N ARG A 154 -11.39 15.06 -12.00
CA ARG A 154 -10.17 14.75 -11.24
C ARG A 154 -9.90 13.25 -11.21
N TRP A 155 -9.67 12.67 -12.39
CA TRP A 155 -9.21 11.30 -12.52
C TRP A 155 -7.88 11.26 -13.26
N VAL A 156 -7.09 10.22 -12.99
CA VAL A 156 -5.68 10.14 -13.37
C VAL A 156 -5.52 9.40 -14.70
N LYS A 157 -4.53 9.78 -15.51
CA LYS A 157 -4.14 9.11 -16.76
C LYS A 157 -3.52 7.72 -16.53
N THR A 158 -4.28 6.81 -15.93
CA THR A 158 -3.99 5.38 -15.87
C THR A 158 -4.65 4.66 -17.04
N THR A 159 -4.34 3.38 -17.26
CA THR A 159 -5.05 2.56 -18.25
C THR A 159 -6.56 2.64 -18.05
N LEU A 160 -7.02 2.50 -16.80
CA LEU A 160 -8.42 2.60 -16.43
C LEU A 160 -8.98 4.02 -16.60
N GLY A 161 -8.26 5.04 -16.09
CA GLY A 161 -8.72 6.42 -16.19
C GLY A 161 -8.83 6.93 -17.63
N ASN A 162 -7.97 6.46 -18.53
CA ASN A 162 -8.07 6.76 -19.96
C ASN A 162 -9.17 5.95 -20.65
N ALA A 163 -9.35 4.66 -20.32
CA ALA A 163 -10.48 3.88 -20.82
C ALA A 163 -11.82 4.54 -20.48
N ILE A 164 -11.96 5.06 -19.26
CA ILE A 164 -13.14 5.82 -18.83
C ILE A 164 -13.22 7.17 -19.57
N ALA A 165 -12.12 7.90 -19.72
CA ALA A 165 -12.11 9.16 -20.48
C ALA A 165 -12.66 8.97 -21.90
N GLU A 166 -12.25 7.90 -22.58
CA GLU A 166 -12.72 7.56 -23.94
C GLU A 166 -14.24 7.33 -23.98
N THR A 167 -14.79 6.55 -23.03
CA THR A 167 -16.25 6.32 -22.94
C THR A 167 -17.05 7.61 -22.71
N LEU A 168 -16.42 8.64 -22.15
CA LEU A 168 -17.01 9.97 -21.91
C LEU A 168 -16.72 10.97 -23.03
N GLY A 169 -16.14 10.52 -24.15
CA GLY A 169 -15.80 11.38 -25.30
C GLY A 169 -14.60 12.30 -25.05
N MET A 170 -13.78 12.00 -24.05
CA MET A 170 -12.53 12.70 -23.76
C MET A 170 -11.35 11.95 -24.38
N ARG A 171 -10.32 12.71 -24.83
CA ARG A 171 -9.10 12.11 -25.39
C ARG A 171 -8.30 11.31 -24.37
N GLU A 172 -8.27 11.80 -23.14
CA GLU A 172 -7.52 11.24 -22.02
C GLU A 172 -8.05 11.82 -20.72
N ALA A 173 -7.68 11.21 -19.60
CA ALA A 173 -7.91 11.75 -18.28
C ALA A 173 -7.25 13.13 -18.08
N PRO A 174 -7.82 14.02 -17.26
CA PRO A 174 -7.32 15.38 -17.10
C PRO A 174 -6.03 15.49 -16.26
N THR A 175 -5.78 14.56 -15.34
CA THR A 175 -4.65 14.63 -14.38
C THR A 175 -3.58 13.61 -14.74
N THR A 176 -2.30 14.01 -14.85
CA THR A 176 -1.22 13.04 -15.10
C THR A 176 -0.90 12.21 -13.85
N GLN A 177 -0.24 11.07 -14.03
CA GLN A 177 0.21 10.23 -12.92
C GLN A 177 1.20 10.98 -12.02
N GLU A 178 2.12 11.74 -12.63
CA GLU A 178 3.14 12.53 -11.93
C GLU A 178 2.49 13.62 -11.08
N GLN A 179 1.48 14.32 -11.61
CA GLN A 179 0.74 15.34 -10.88
C GLN A 179 0.00 14.74 -9.67
N SER A 180 -0.66 13.61 -9.86
CA SER A 180 -1.36 12.91 -8.78
C SER A 180 -0.38 12.43 -7.71
N ALA A 181 0.74 11.81 -8.11
CA ALA A 181 1.76 11.30 -7.20
C ALA A 181 2.42 12.44 -6.40
N ALA A 182 2.75 13.56 -7.06
CA ALA A 182 3.30 14.74 -6.38
C ALA A 182 2.32 15.33 -5.37
N GLY A 183 1.02 15.42 -5.72
CA GLY A 183 0.00 15.89 -4.78
C GLY A 183 -0.17 14.97 -3.57
N ILE A 184 -0.21 13.65 -3.78
CA ILE A 184 -0.27 12.67 -2.69
C ILE A 184 0.97 12.79 -1.79
N PHE A 185 2.16 12.83 -2.39
CA PHE A 185 3.42 13.02 -1.66
C PHE A 185 3.37 14.27 -0.77
N ASP A 186 2.95 15.40 -1.34
CA ASP A 186 2.81 16.66 -0.61
C ASP A 186 1.84 16.55 0.59
N GLN A 187 0.69 15.87 0.42
CA GLN A 187 -0.26 15.68 1.52
C GLN A 187 0.31 14.76 2.61
N VAL A 188 1.01 13.69 2.23
CA VAL A 188 1.63 12.76 3.19
C VAL A 188 2.70 13.47 4.01
N GLU A 189 3.58 14.24 3.36
CA GLU A 189 4.65 14.97 4.05
C GLU A 189 4.09 16.05 4.99
N LYS A 190 3.06 16.79 4.56
CA LYS A 190 2.41 17.82 5.39
C LYS A 190 1.52 17.25 6.49
N SER A 191 1.14 15.98 6.40
CA SER A 191 0.17 15.39 7.32
C SER A 191 0.71 15.32 8.75
N THR A 192 -0.18 15.60 9.71
CA THR A 192 0.09 15.41 11.13
C THR A 192 -1.04 14.62 11.78
N LYS A 193 -0.74 13.98 12.92
CA LYS A 193 -1.75 13.27 13.70
C LYS A 193 -2.91 14.18 14.13
N ALA A 194 -2.63 15.45 14.45
CA ALA A 194 -3.65 16.38 14.94
C ALA A 194 -4.56 16.90 13.81
N GLU A 195 -4.00 17.14 12.62
CA GLU A 195 -4.72 17.84 11.55
C GLU A 195 -5.28 16.91 10.47
N THR A 196 -4.68 15.74 10.27
CA THR A 196 -4.98 14.89 9.11
C THR A 196 -5.49 13.49 9.48
N SER A 197 -5.26 13.05 10.72
CA SER A 197 -5.70 11.71 11.14
C SER A 197 -7.21 11.55 11.08
N GLY A 198 -7.67 10.47 10.44
CA GLY A 198 -9.10 10.19 10.29
C GLY A 198 -9.82 11.08 9.27
N ARG A 199 -9.09 11.83 8.43
CA ARG A 199 -9.67 12.61 7.33
C ARG A 199 -9.57 11.86 6.01
N PHE A 200 -10.50 12.17 5.13
CA PHE A 200 -10.51 11.72 3.75
C PHE A 200 -10.28 12.94 2.85
N ILE A 201 -9.15 13.00 2.15
CA ILE A 201 -8.72 14.19 1.41
C ILE A 201 -8.28 13.85 -0.02
N THR A 202 -8.45 14.79 -0.94
CA THR A 202 -7.91 14.70 -2.30
C THR A 202 -6.40 14.97 -2.32
N PHE A 203 -5.73 14.67 -3.44
CA PHE A 203 -4.30 14.98 -3.62
C PHE A 203 -4.01 16.49 -3.64
N GLU A 204 -5.02 17.34 -3.82
CA GLU A 204 -4.92 18.79 -3.65
C GLU A 204 -5.22 19.27 -2.21
N GLY A 205 -5.47 18.36 -1.27
CA GLY A 205 -5.70 18.66 0.15
C GLY A 205 -7.12 19.10 0.50
N LYS A 206 -8.11 18.84 -0.36
CA LYS A 206 -9.52 19.15 -0.09
C LYS A 206 -10.20 17.99 0.62
N ASP A 207 -11.04 18.27 1.60
CA ASP A 207 -11.84 17.24 2.26
C ASP A 207 -12.87 16.61 1.31
N ILE A 208 -13.02 15.30 1.46
CA ILE A 208 -14.06 14.47 0.88
C ILE A 208 -14.93 14.03 2.07
N PRO A 209 -16.25 14.23 2.03
CA PRO A 209 -17.13 13.73 3.09
C PRO A 209 -17.08 12.20 3.12
N TRP A 210 -17.22 11.62 4.31
CA TRP A 210 -17.32 10.16 4.46
C TRP A 210 -18.58 9.62 3.81
#